data_AF-A0A8S0GZF8-F1
#
_entry.id   AF-A0A8S0GZF8-F1
#
_cell.length_a   1.000
_cell.length_b   1.000
_cell.length_c   1.000
_cell.angle_alpha   90.00
_cell.angle_beta   90.00
_cell.angle_gamma   90.00
#
_symmetry.space_group_name_H-M   'P 1'
#
loop_
_entity.id
_entity.type
_entity.pdbx_description
1 polymer ?
#
loop_
_entity_poly.entity_id
_entity_poly.type
_entity_poly.pdbx_seq_one_letter_code
_entity_poly.pdbx_strand_id
1 'polypeptide(L)'
;MLKQYLLVLCLGLVACSDTDVKQYRDQKPELELRQFFSGRVEAWGLFQKRSGEVIKRFHVQIDSRSEGEKFIMHEDFTYSDGTRQTRVWTLVPAGPGLWRGTADDVVGEARGEVAGNALRWRYVLNLPVDGKTYQVHFDDWMYLLDENTLANRSYMTKFGFELGQVTLFFRRQPG
;
A
#
# COMPACT_ATOMS: atom_id res chain seq x y z
N MET A 1 -20.36 45.87 -21.09
CA MET A 1 -19.08 45.74 -20.36
C MET A 1 -19.16 44.83 -19.12
N LEU A 2 -20.06 43.83 -19.10
CA LEU A 2 -20.28 42.95 -17.92
C LEU A 2 -20.10 41.44 -18.21
N LYS A 3 -19.59 41.07 -19.41
CA LYS A 3 -19.42 39.66 -19.80
C LYS A 3 -17.97 39.15 -19.74
N GLN A 4 -16.99 40.02 -19.52
CA GLN A 4 -15.56 39.62 -19.49
C GLN A 4 -15.02 39.31 -18.09
N TYR A 5 -15.75 39.66 -17.01
CA TYR A 5 -15.29 39.44 -15.65
C TYR A 5 -15.70 38.09 -15.03
N LEU A 6 -16.52 37.29 -15.72
CA LEU A 6 -16.99 36.01 -15.19
C LEU A 6 -16.00 34.85 -15.43
N LEU A 7 -14.95 35.05 -16.24
CA LEU A 7 -13.98 33.99 -16.55
C LEU A 7 -12.78 33.92 -15.58
N VAL A 8 -12.67 34.86 -14.63
CA VAL A 8 -11.49 35.00 -13.75
C VAL A 8 -11.68 34.32 -12.38
N LEU A 9 -12.88 33.82 -12.05
CA LEU A 9 -13.19 33.30 -10.71
C LEU A 9 -13.04 31.76 -10.53
N CYS A 10 -12.51 31.03 -11.52
CA CYS A 10 -12.35 29.56 -11.43
C CYS A 10 -10.88 29.10 -11.29
N LEU A 11 -9.93 30.00 -11.01
CA LEU A 11 -8.49 29.67 -10.92
C LEU A 11 -7.94 29.65 -9.49
N GLY A 12 -8.78 29.83 -8.47
CA GLY A 12 -8.36 29.78 -7.07
C GLY A 12 -8.74 28.45 -6.43
N LEU A 13 -7.74 27.73 -5.91
CA LEU A 13 -7.85 26.53 -5.06
C LEU A 13 -7.84 25.17 -5.79
N VAL A 14 -6.85 24.95 -6.65
CA VAL A 14 -6.26 23.59 -6.74
C VAL A 14 -5.19 23.49 -5.65
N ALA A 15 -5.61 23.51 -4.39
CA ALA A 15 -4.74 23.05 -3.32
C ALA A 15 -4.66 21.52 -3.44
N CYS A 16 -3.71 21.03 -4.24
CA CYS A 16 -3.27 19.64 -4.14
C CYS A 16 -2.54 19.49 -2.81
N SER A 17 -3.27 19.45 -1.69
CA SER A 17 -2.72 18.94 -0.45
C SER A 17 -2.58 17.43 -0.64
N ASP A 18 -1.38 16.98 -1.00
CA ASP A 18 -1.04 15.57 -0.83
C ASP A 18 -1.24 15.25 0.66
N THR A 19 -2.01 14.20 0.92
CA THR A 19 -2.40 13.84 2.28
C THR A 19 -1.14 13.38 3.03
N ASP A 20 -0.70 14.16 4.02
CA ASP A 20 0.43 13.78 4.87
C ASP A 20 -0.06 12.75 5.90
N VAL A 21 0.65 11.62 6.02
CA VAL A 21 0.33 10.58 7.01
C VAL A 21 0.31 11.12 8.44
N LYS A 22 1.09 12.17 8.73
CA LYS A 22 1.18 12.79 10.06
C LYS A 22 -0.14 13.33 10.58
N GLN A 23 -1.14 13.58 9.72
CA GLN A 23 -2.47 13.97 10.17
C GLN A 23 -3.15 12.91 11.06
N TYR A 24 -2.71 11.65 10.96
CA TYR A 24 -3.25 10.53 11.74
C TYR A 24 -2.53 10.31 13.07
N ARG A 25 -1.55 11.14 13.45
CA ARG A 25 -0.69 10.96 14.65
C ARG A 25 -1.44 10.69 15.96
N ASP A 26 -2.63 11.27 16.13
CA ASP A 26 -3.40 11.17 17.36
C ASP A 26 -4.53 10.11 17.27
N GLN A 27 -4.61 9.37 16.15
CA GLN A 27 -5.58 8.30 15.95
C GLN A 27 -5.15 7.02 16.66
N LYS A 28 -6.15 6.28 17.17
CA LYS A 28 -5.98 5.00 17.86
C LYS A 28 -6.84 3.92 17.18
N PRO A 29 -6.48 2.63 17.31
CA PRO A 29 -5.26 2.11 17.94
C PRO A 29 -3.98 2.50 17.16
N GLU A 30 -2.83 2.56 17.84
CA GLU A 30 -1.56 2.83 17.16
C GLU A 30 -1.09 1.60 16.39
N LEU A 31 -0.63 1.82 15.17
CA LEU A 31 -0.10 0.78 14.29
C LEU A 31 1.37 0.55 14.60
N GLU A 32 1.66 -0.56 15.27
CA GLU A 32 3.02 -1.10 15.39
C GLU A 32 3.23 -2.22 14.37
N LEU A 33 4.00 -1.94 13.32
CA LEU A 33 4.15 -2.83 12.16
C LEU A 33 4.64 -4.23 12.52
N ARG A 34 5.71 -4.32 13.32
CA ARG A 34 6.22 -5.61 13.78
C ARG A 34 5.16 -6.36 14.57
N GLN A 35 4.49 -5.68 15.50
CA GLN A 35 3.50 -6.32 16.36
C GLN A 35 2.33 -6.87 15.53
N PHE A 36 1.83 -6.11 14.57
CA PHE A 36 0.72 -6.53 13.72
C PHE A 36 1.09 -7.78 12.90
N PHE A 37 2.29 -7.80 12.31
CA PHE A 37 2.72 -8.85 11.38
C PHE A 37 3.55 -9.99 12.01
N SER A 38 3.83 -9.98 13.32
CA SER A 38 4.69 -11.01 13.99
C SER A 38 4.05 -12.40 14.11
N GLY A 39 2.75 -12.54 13.82
CA GLY A 39 2.05 -13.83 13.75
C GLY A 39 1.59 -14.14 12.34
N ARG A 40 0.86 -15.24 12.18
CA ARG A 40 0.19 -15.54 10.91
C ARG A 40 -0.85 -14.46 10.61
N VAL A 41 -0.70 -13.81 9.47
CA VAL A 41 -1.66 -12.85 8.94
C VAL A 41 -2.22 -13.39 7.63
N GLU A 42 -3.51 -13.22 7.43
CA GLU A 42 -4.13 -13.49 6.14
C GLU A 42 -4.73 -12.21 5.58
N ALA A 43 -4.76 -12.09 4.25
CA ALA A 43 -5.39 -10.96 3.60
C ALA A 43 -6.26 -11.39 2.42
N TRP A 44 -7.35 -10.65 2.22
CA TRP A 44 -8.24 -10.82 1.07
C TRP A 44 -8.34 -9.50 0.34
N GLY A 45 -8.13 -9.54 -0.98
CA GLY A 45 -8.09 -8.35 -1.77
C GLY A 45 -8.61 -8.52 -3.18
N LEU A 46 -8.74 -7.37 -3.83
CA LEU A 46 -9.13 -7.26 -5.22
C LEU A 46 -8.33 -6.15 -5.91
N PHE A 47 -8.06 -6.36 -7.19
CA PHE A 47 -7.53 -5.36 -8.08
C PHE A 47 -8.63 -4.88 -9.02
N GLN A 48 -8.79 -3.56 -9.09
CA GLN A 48 -9.74 -2.85 -9.93
C GLN A 48 -9.02 -1.98 -10.94
N LYS A 49 -9.51 -1.99 -12.18
CA LYS A 49 -9.13 -0.96 -13.16
C LYS A 49 -9.69 0.39 -12.73
N ARG A 50 -9.16 1.48 -13.30
CA ARG A 50 -9.73 2.84 -13.16
C ARG A 50 -11.21 2.96 -13.55
N SER A 51 -11.74 2.02 -14.35
CA SER A 51 -13.17 1.94 -14.70
C SER A 51 -14.05 1.42 -13.56
N GLY A 52 -13.45 0.91 -12.47
CA GLY A 52 -14.14 0.21 -11.39
C GLY A 52 -14.32 -1.29 -11.62
N GLU A 53 -14.00 -1.78 -12.82
CA GLU A 53 -14.05 -3.21 -13.15
C GLU A 53 -13.05 -3.99 -12.29
N VAL A 54 -13.56 -4.96 -11.51
CA VAL A 54 -12.74 -5.92 -10.76
C VAL A 54 -12.23 -6.98 -11.73
N ILE A 55 -10.91 -7.05 -11.91
CA ILE A 55 -10.31 -8.04 -12.82
C ILE A 55 -9.57 -9.17 -12.11
N LYS A 56 -9.20 -8.97 -10.84
CA LYS A 56 -8.53 -10.01 -10.07
C LYS A 56 -8.94 -9.95 -8.61
N ARG A 57 -9.19 -11.11 -8.01
CA ARG A 57 -9.32 -11.28 -6.56
C ARG A 57 -8.18 -12.14 -6.09
N PHE A 58 -7.74 -11.95 -4.85
CA PHE A 58 -6.62 -12.71 -4.30
C PHE A 58 -6.74 -12.90 -2.80
N HIS A 59 -6.12 -13.96 -2.32
CA HIS A 59 -5.87 -14.26 -0.93
C HIS A 59 -4.36 -14.28 -0.72
N VAL A 60 -3.89 -13.79 0.43
CA VAL A 60 -2.48 -13.76 0.80
C VAL A 60 -2.33 -14.39 2.17
N GLN A 61 -1.43 -15.36 2.31
CA GLN A 61 -0.93 -15.77 3.61
C GLN A 61 0.41 -15.08 3.85
N ILE A 62 0.58 -14.52 5.05
CA ILE A 62 1.78 -13.77 5.42
C ILE A 62 2.35 -14.38 6.70
N ASP A 63 3.58 -14.88 6.58
CA ASP A 63 4.37 -15.42 7.68
C ASP A 63 5.64 -14.57 7.83
N SER A 64 5.79 -13.93 8.99
CA SER A 64 6.89 -13.00 9.23
C SER A 64 7.83 -13.49 10.33
N ARG A 65 9.09 -13.04 10.26
CA ARG A 65 10.10 -13.31 11.27
C ARG A 65 11.04 -12.12 11.44
N SER A 66 11.60 -11.97 12.63
CA SER A 66 12.66 -10.98 12.89
C SER A 66 14.04 -11.61 12.75
N GLU A 67 14.96 -10.91 12.10
CA GLU A 67 16.37 -11.28 11.96
C GLU A 67 17.23 -10.07 12.36
N GLY A 68 17.51 -9.95 13.66
CA GLY A 68 18.13 -8.75 14.22
C GLY A 68 17.23 -7.52 13.98
N GLU A 69 17.78 -6.49 13.34
CA GLU A 69 17.02 -5.29 12.97
C GLU A 69 16.13 -5.48 11.73
N LYS A 70 16.29 -6.58 10.99
CA LYS A 70 15.45 -6.86 9.82
C LYS A 70 14.13 -7.49 10.26
N PHE A 71 13.07 -7.21 9.52
CA PHE A 71 11.78 -7.87 9.63
C PHE A 71 11.43 -8.45 8.26
N ILE A 72 11.44 -9.78 8.17
CA ILE A 72 11.22 -10.50 6.93
C ILE A 72 9.75 -10.93 6.88
N MET A 73 9.03 -10.55 5.84
CA MET A 73 7.63 -10.95 5.61
C MET A 73 7.57 -11.81 4.35
N HIS A 74 7.14 -13.06 4.50
CA HIS A 74 6.91 -13.99 3.39
C HIS A 74 5.43 -13.96 3.02
N GLU A 75 5.12 -13.48 1.82
CA GLU A 75 3.75 -13.32 1.33
C GLU A 75 3.46 -14.34 0.22
N ASP A 76 2.50 -15.22 0.44
CA ASP A 76 2.05 -16.22 -0.53
C ASP A 76 0.67 -15.86 -1.08
N PHE A 77 0.65 -15.40 -2.33
CA PHE A 77 -0.55 -14.97 -3.04
C PHE A 77 -1.19 -16.14 -3.79
N THR A 78 -2.50 -16.29 -3.63
CA THR A 78 -3.36 -17.14 -4.47
C THR A 78 -4.39 -16.26 -5.16
N TYR A 79 -4.36 -16.25 -6.50
CA TYR A 79 -5.26 -15.44 -7.32
C TYR A 79 -6.48 -16.23 -7.79
N SER A 80 -7.57 -15.52 -8.11
CA SER A 80 -8.83 -16.12 -8.56
C SER A 80 -8.76 -16.83 -9.91
N ASP A 81 -7.69 -16.62 -10.69
CA ASP A 81 -7.40 -17.34 -11.93
C ASP A 81 -6.58 -18.64 -11.70
N GLY A 82 -6.29 -18.98 -10.44
CA GLY A 82 -5.50 -20.15 -10.05
C GLY A 82 -3.98 -19.90 -10.04
N THR A 83 -3.51 -18.73 -10.49
CA THR A 83 -2.08 -18.39 -10.43
C THR A 83 -1.64 -18.16 -8.99
N ARG A 84 -0.34 -18.40 -8.74
CA ARG A 84 0.30 -18.15 -7.44
C ARG A 84 1.53 -17.29 -7.63
N GLN A 85 1.84 -16.50 -6.61
CA GLN A 85 3.03 -15.67 -6.55
C GLN A 85 3.50 -15.62 -5.11
N THR A 86 4.81 -15.55 -4.93
CA THR A 86 5.42 -15.29 -3.63
C THR A 86 6.15 -13.97 -3.70
N ARG A 87 6.07 -13.17 -2.63
CA ARG A 87 6.90 -11.98 -2.43
C ARG A 87 7.51 -12.03 -1.05
N VAL A 88 8.80 -11.73 -0.96
CA VAL A 88 9.51 -11.67 0.31
C VAL A 88 9.97 -10.25 0.55
N TRP A 89 9.36 -9.57 1.51
CA TRP A 89 9.79 -8.26 1.95
C TRP A 89 10.86 -8.39 3.02
N THR A 90 11.92 -7.60 2.89
CA THR A 90 12.87 -7.33 3.96
C THR A 90 12.69 -5.89 4.42
N LEU A 91 12.12 -5.68 5.60
CA LEU A 91 11.87 -4.36 6.17
C LEU A 91 12.93 -4.00 7.22
N VAL A 92 13.39 -2.75 7.21
CA VAL A 92 14.37 -2.21 8.13
C VAL A 92 13.89 -0.86 8.67
N PRO A 93 13.97 -0.60 9.99
CA PRO A 93 13.70 0.73 10.55
C PRO A 93 14.63 1.79 9.95
N ALA A 94 14.10 2.99 9.72
CA ALA A 94 14.84 4.12 9.16
C ALA A 94 14.73 5.39 10.04
N GLY A 95 14.19 5.26 11.24
CA GLY A 95 13.94 6.34 12.19
C GLY A 95 12.57 6.21 12.86
N PRO A 96 12.19 7.14 13.75
CA PRO A 96 10.88 7.13 14.40
C PRO A 96 9.74 7.13 13.37
N GLY A 97 8.94 6.07 13.34
CA GLY A 97 7.85 5.88 12.38
C GLY A 97 8.28 5.67 10.92
N LEU A 98 9.58 5.59 10.64
CA LEU A 98 10.11 5.45 9.28
C LEU A 98 10.61 4.04 9.01
N TRP A 99 10.30 3.53 7.83
CA TRP A 99 10.66 2.18 7.40
C TRP A 99 11.18 2.18 5.97
N ARG A 100 12.12 1.28 5.70
CA ARG A 100 12.56 0.93 4.34
C ARG A 100 12.28 -0.53 4.07
N GLY A 101 11.97 -0.85 2.82
CA GLY A 101 11.70 -2.23 2.42
C GLY A 101 12.32 -2.58 1.07
N THR A 102 12.75 -3.82 0.92
CA THR A 102 13.20 -4.38 -0.36
C THR A 102 12.49 -5.69 -0.65
N ALA A 103 12.25 -5.98 -1.92
CA ALA A 103 11.77 -7.27 -2.41
C ALA A 103 12.30 -7.47 -3.85
N ASP A 104 12.30 -8.71 -4.34
CA ASP A 104 12.92 -9.07 -5.63
C ASP A 104 12.30 -8.35 -6.84
N ASP A 105 11.01 -8.00 -6.76
CA ASP A 105 10.27 -7.29 -7.80
C ASP A 105 10.16 -5.78 -7.56
N VAL A 106 10.83 -5.25 -6.54
CA VAL A 106 10.84 -3.83 -6.20
C VAL A 106 12.10 -3.16 -6.75
N VAL A 107 11.92 -2.04 -7.45
CA VAL A 107 13.04 -1.23 -7.94
C VAL A 107 13.53 -0.32 -6.82
N GLY A 108 14.76 -0.57 -6.33
CA GLY A 108 15.36 0.21 -5.25
C GLY A 108 14.77 -0.16 -3.89
N GLU A 109 14.26 0.83 -3.15
CA GLU A 109 13.69 0.65 -1.82
C GLU A 109 12.28 1.24 -1.76
N ALA A 110 11.39 0.50 -1.10
CA ALA A 110 10.13 1.01 -0.61
C ALA A 110 10.34 1.92 0.60
N ARG A 111 9.47 2.93 0.75
CA ARG A 111 9.49 3.90 1.85
C ARG A 111 8.18 3.87 2.60
N GLY A 112 8.26 3.59 3.89
CA GLY A 112 7.14 3.57 4.82
C GLY A 112 7.19 4.72 5.82
N GLU A 113 6.05 5.36 6.04
CA GLU A 113 5.86 6.35 7.09
C GLU A 113 4.62 5.98 7.91
N VAL A 114 4.79 5.81 9.22
CA VAL A 114 3.75 5.44 10.19
C VAL A 114 3.41 6.64 11.06
N ALA A 115 2.13 6.89 11.28
CA ALA A 115 1.64 7.86 12.26
C ALA A 115 0.26 7.44 12.80
N GLY A 116 0.16 7.31 14.13
CA GLY A 116 -1.06 6.82 14.79
C GLY A 116 -1.48 5.47 14.25
N ASN A 117 -2.70 5.38 13.69
CA ASN A 117 -3.24 4.15 13.13
C ASN A 117 -2.90 3.92 11.65
N ALA A 118 -2.12 4.81 11.02
CA ALA A 118 -1.91 4.80 9.57
C ALA A 118 -0.46 4.49 9.18
N LEU A 119 -0.29 3.80 8.05
CA LEU A 119 0.97 3.63 7.32
C LEU A 119 0.75 4.08 5.86
N ARG A 120 1.66 4.92 5.35
CA ARG A 120 1.81 5.17 3.91
C ARG A 120 3.06 4.47 3.39
N TRP A 121 2.90 3.54 2.45
CA TRP A 121 3.97 2.71 1.90
C TRP A 121 4.11 2.94 0.39
N ARG A 122 5.26 3.43 -0.07
CA ARG A 122 5.48 3.83 -1.46
C ARG A 122 6.66 3.11 -2.08
N TYR A 123 6.47 2.57 -3.27
CA TYR A 123 7.51 1.80 -3.98
C TYR A 123 7.27 1.74 -5.49
N VAL A 124 8.26 1.26 -6.21
CA VAL A 124 8.18 0.99 -7.65
C VAL A 124 8.26 -0.51 -7.85
N LEU A 125 7.25 -1.08 -8.51
CA LEU A 125 7.14 -2.51 -8.78
C LEU A 125 7.43 -2.81 -10.25
N ASN A 126 8.19 -3.86 -10.50
CA ASN A 126 8.34 -4.49 -11.81
C ASN A 126 7.15 -5.42 -12.08
N LEU A 127 6.16 -4.94 -12.83
CA LEU A 127 4.96 -5.69 -13.17
C LEU A 127 5.13 -6.39 -14.54
N PRO A 128 5.22 -7.73 -14.60
CA PRO A 128 5.19 -8.46 -15.86
C PRO A 128 3.78 -8.48 -16.47
N VAL A 129 3.64 -8.05 -17.71
CA VAL A 129 2.41 -8.09 -18.51
C VAL A 129 2.76 -8.51 -19.94
N ASP A 130 2.20 -9.63 -20.40
CA ASP A 130 2.36 -10.15 -21.76
C ASP A 130 3.83 -10.22 -22.25
N GLY A 131 4.73 -10.71 -21.39
CA GLY A 131 6.16 -10.86 -21.70
C GLY A 131 6.97 -9.57 -21.66
N LYS A 132 6.37 -8.44 -21.26
CA LYS A 132 7.06 -7.17 -21.00
C LYS A 132 6.98 -6.82 -19.52
N THR A 133 8.04 -6.26 -18.97
CA THR A 133 8.06 -5.76 -17.59
C THR A 133 7.84 -4.25 -17.59
N TYR A 134 6.85 -3.80 -16.82
CA TYR A 134 6.54 -2.39 -16.66
C TYR A 134 6.83 -1.95 -15.23
N GLN A 135 7.61 -0.88 -15.09
CA GLN A 135 7.69 -0.18 -13.80
C GLN A 135 6.39 0.59 -13.56
N VAL A 136 5.77 0.31 -12.40
CA VAL A 136 4.56 0.96 -11.91
C VAL A 136 4.79 1.44 -10.49
N HIS A 137 4.26 2.61 -10.15
CA HIS A 137 4.36 3.19 -8.82
C HIS A 137 3.17 2.75 -7.99
N PHE A 138 3.44 2.29 -6.77
CA PHE A 138 2.45 1.97 -5.76
C PHE A 138 2.50 3.02 -4.64
N ASP A 139 1.33 3.51 -4.24
CA ASP A 139 1.11 4.34 -3.05
C ASP A 139 0.02 3.67 -2.21
N ASP A 140 0.46 2.95 -1.19
CA ASP A 140 -0.34 2.08 -0.35
C ASP A 140 -0.66 2.81 0.95
N TRP A 141 -1.96 3.00 1.21
CA TRP A 141 -2.46 3.54 2.47
C TRP A 141 -3.05 2.41 3.30
N MET A 142 -2.45 2.16 4.46
CA MET A 142 -2.92 1.17 5.41
C MET A 142 -3.46 1.86 6.66
N TYR A 143 -4.60 1.40 7.16
CA TYR A 143 -5.28 1.93 8.34
C TYR A 143 -5.67 0.80 9.27
N LEU A 144 -5.19 0.86 10.51
CA LEU A 144 -5.55 -0.08 11.55
C LEU A 144 -6.96 0.27 12.03
N LEU A 145 -7.89 -0.65 11.79
CA LEU A 145 -9.31 -0.48 12.12
C LEU A 145 -9.60 -0.97 13.55
N ASP A 146 -8.94 -2.05 13.95
CA ASP A 146 -8.98 -2.65 15.28
C ASP A 146 -7.66 -3.41 15.54
N GLU A 147 -7.53 -4.08 16.69
CA GLU A 147 -6.32 -4.81 17.09
C GLU A 147 -5.85 -5.90 16.10
N ASN A 148 -6.75 -6.39 15.25
CA ASN A 148 -6.52 -7.53 14.37
C ASN A 148 -6.82 -7.24 12.90
N THR A 149 -7.44 -6.11 12.56
CA THR A 149 -7.87 -5.77 11.19
C THR A 149 -7.16 -4.52 10.69
N LEU A 150 -6.43 -4.67 9.58
CA LEU A 150 -5.78 -3.58 8.86
C LEU A 150 -6.40 -3.48 7.46
N ALA A 151 -6.95 -2.32 7.11
CA ALA A 151 -7.44 -2.06 5.77
C ALA A 151 -6.34 -1.42 4.94
N ASN A 152 -6.21 -1.82 3.68
CA ASN A 152 -5.32 -1.18 2.72
C ASN A 152 -6.08 -0.74 1.48
N ARG A 153 -5.70 0.45 1.01
CA ARG A 153 -6.03 0.95 -0.32
C ARG A 153 -4.76 1.39 -1.00
N SER A 154 -4.47 0.82 -2.16
CA SER A 154 -3.28 1.09 -2.93
C SER A 154 -3.62 1.67 -4.29
N TYR A 155 -2.87 2.68 -4.72
CA TYR A 155 -3.01 3.32 -6.02
C TYR A 155 -1.84 2.94 -6.92
N MET A 156 -2.14 2.36 -8.09
CA MET A 156 -1.12 1.99 -9.07
C MET A 156 -1.08 3.02 -10.20
N THR A 157 0.06 3.68 -10.38
CA THR A 157 0.25 4.71 -11.42
C THR A 157 1.44 4.43 -12.32
N LYS A 158 1.38 4.96 -13.55
CA LYS A 158 2.50 4.95 -14.49
C LYS A 158 2.51 6.26 -15.29
N PHE A 159 3.67 6.91 -15.35
CA PHE A 159 3.83 8.23 -15.98
C PHE A 159 2.81 9.27 -15.48
N GLY A 160 2.42 9.18 -14.20
CA GLY A 160 1.43 10.08 -13.58
C GLY A 160 -0.04 9.71 -13.84
N PHE A 161 -0.32 8.65 -14.61
CA PHE A 161 -1.69 8.19 -14.87
C PHE A 161 -2.06 6.99 -14.01
N GLU A 162 -3.24 7.01 -13.41
CA GLU A 162 -3.78 5.88 -12.66
C GLU A 162 -4.12 4.72 -13.61
N LEU A 163 -3.57 3.55 -13.29
CA LEU A 163 -3.82 2.29 -13.97
C LEU A 163 -4.92 1.48 -13.28
N GLY A 164 -4.94 1.53 -11.95
CA GLY A 164 -5.90 0.81 -11.14
C GLY A 164 -5.63 0.96 -9.64
N GLN A 165 -6.47 0.29 -8.86
CA GLN A 165 -6.43 0.32 -7.41
C GLN A 165 -6.44 -1.11 -6.86
N VAL A 166 -5.78 -1.31 -5.73
CA VAL A 166 -5.90 -2.52 -4.93
C VAL A 166 -6.61 -2.16 -3.63
N THR A 167 -7.60 -2.95 -3.25
CA THR A 167 -8.18 -2.91 -1.90
C THR A 167 -7.98 -4.28 -1.27
N LEU A 168 -7.38 -4.32 -0.08
CA LEU A 168 -7.26 -5.55 0.68
C LEU A 168 -7.43 -5.33 2.18
N PHE A 169 -7.91 -6.36 2.86
CA PHE A 169 -8.02 -6.38 4.32
C PHE A 169 -7.12 -7.47 4.87
N PHE A 170 -6.21 -7.09 5.75
CA PHE A 170 -5.39 -8.01 6.52
C PHE A 170 -6.09 -8.33 7.83
N ARG A 171 -6.01 -9.60 8.24
CA ARG A 171 -6.50 -10.08 9.51
C ARG A 171 -5.47 -10.96 10.18
N ARG A 172 -5.08 -10.59 11.40
CA ARG A 172 -4.29 -11.44 12.28
C ARG A 172 -5.10 -12.69 12.62
N GLN A 173 -4.48 -13.85 12.46
CA GLN A 173 -5.10 -15.11 12.85
C GLN A 173 -4.89 -15.35 14.35
N PRO A 174 -5.87 -15.97 15.04
CA PRO A 174 -5.65 -16.47 16.38
C PRO A 174 -4.46 -17.45 16.37
N GLY A 175 -3.57 -17.29 17.35
CA GLY A 175 -2.45 -18.22 17.58
C GLY A 175 -2.89 -19.51 18.25
#